data_AF-A0AAV1L7V7-F1
#
_entry.id   AF-A0AAV1L7V7-F1
#
_cell.length_a   1.000
_cell.length_b   1.000
_cell.length_c   1.000
_cell.angle_alpha   90.00
_cell.angle_beta   90.00
_cell.angle_gamma   90.00
#
_symmetry.space_group_name_H-M   'P 1'
#
loop_
_entity.id
_entity.type
_entity.pdbx_description
1 polymer ?
#
loop_
_entity_poly.entity_id
_entity_poly.type
_entity_poly.pdbx_seq_one_letter_code
_entity_poly.pdbx_strand_id
1 'polypeptide(L)'
;MTSFLLLLAYVLFVTFKILYDPLWDWVRGAFIVTSLIFDIELTYSIFFVYFLACKTKRWSQILQVDERNPNVLQDNIGITLVERLFNIYEEILDTIALTKEAVQFTTLLHIVIVFIQSLTYIEILIMMTQNQRIEPVAVTSHAFGVGIWISKAVLTETTFCIVCEMLYRRIVSTQILAVTLKNYYSCRDARRFLKNIQRLYKVQFEKLKIYGIFTIDAALPLRLGRLIADYTVILLQFAFLRN
;
A
#
# COMPACT_ATOMS: atom_id res chain seq x y z
N MET A 1 -14.47 2.58 -0.03
CA MET A 1 -15.35 3.77 0.03
C MET A 1 -14.66 4.94 0.73
N THR A 2 -14.03 4.73 1.88
CA THR A 2 -13.26 5.76 2.61
C THR A 2 -12.14 6.40 1.78
N SER A 3 -11.32 5.61 1.08
CA SER A 3 -10.22 6.14 0.24
C SER A 3 -10.70 7.03 -0.90
N PHE A 4 -11.85 6.72 -1.50
CA PHE A 4 -12.43 7.53 -2.58
C PHE A 4 -12.97 8.87 -2.06
N LEU A 5 -13.65 8.86 -0.91
CA LEU A 5 -14.13 10.09 -0.26
C LEU A 5 -12.96 11.00 0.14
N LEU A 6 -11.86 10.43 0.63
CA LEU A 6 -10.64 11.18 0.94
C LEU A 6 -10.03 11.82 -0.32
N LEU A 7 -9.97 11.08 -1.43
CA LEU A 7 -9.48 11.61 -2.71
C LEU A 7 -10.37 12.76 -3.21
N LEU A 8 -11.69 12.59 -3.17
CA LEU A 8 -12.63 13.62 -3.60
C LEU A 8 -12.53 14.89 -2.74
N ALA A 9 -12.51 14.74 -1.41
CA ALA A 9 -12.34 15.86 -0.49
C ALA A 9 -11.01 16.60 -0.73
N TYR A 10 -9.95 15.86 -1.03
CA TYR A 10 -8.65 16.43 -1.37
C TYR A 10 -8.68 17.20 -2.70
N VAL A 11 -9.30 16.65 -3.75
CA VAL A 11 -9.45 17.34 -5.04
C VAL A 11 -10.22 18.64 -4.88
N LEU A 12 -11.31 18.64 -4.11
CA LEU A 12 -12.08 19.86 -3.83
C LEU A 12 -11.25 20.89 -3.06
N PHE A 13 -10.50 20.46 -2.04
CA PHE A 13 -9.61 21.34 -1.29
C PHE A 13 -8.50 21.94 -2.16
N VAL A 14 -7.90 21.13 -3.02
CA VAL A 14 -6.88 21.59 -3.98
C VAL A 14 -7.48 22.61 -4.93
N THR A 15 -8.62 22.31 -5.57
CA THR A 15 -9.28 23.25 -6.49
C THR A 15 -9.61 24.57 -5.80
N PHE A 16 -10.14 24.52 -4.57
CA PHE A 16 -10.36 25.72 -3.77
C PHE A 16 -9.04 26.49 -3.55
N LYS A 17 -7.97 25.82 -3.13
CA LYS A 17 -6.68 26.46 -2.92
C LYS A 17 -6.12 27.08 -4.21
N ILE A 18 -6.25 26.41 -5.35
CA ILE A 18 -5.79 26.92 -6.64
C ILE A 18 -6.52 28.21 -7.02
N LEU A 19 -7.83 28.29 -6.77
CA LEU A 19 -8.65 29.43 -7.13
C LEU A 19 -8.41 30.66 -6.25
N TYR A 20 -8.00 30.46 -4.99
CA TYR A 20 -7.91 31.54 -3.99
C TYR A 20 -6.49 31.85 -3.49
N ASP A 21 -5.47 31.06 -3.84
CA ASP A 21 -4.09 31.29 -3.39
C ASP A 21 -3.40 32.34 -4.30
N PRO A 22 -3.09 33.55 -3.78
CA PRO A 22 -2.45 34.59 -4.57
C PRO A 22 -1.00 34.25 -4.94
N LEU A 23 -0.39 33.24 -4.30
CA LEU A 23 0.97 32.76 -4.56
C LEU A 23 0.98 31.56 -5.51
N TRP A 24 0.01 31.51 -6.43
CA TRP A 24 -0.06 30.46 -7.43
C TRP A 24 1.03 30.64 -8.49
N ASP A 25 1.78 29.57 -8.75
CA ASP A 25 2.75 29.48 -9.83
C ASP A 25 2.53 28.17 -10.60
N TRP A 26 2.82 28.17 -11.90
CA TRP A 26 2.64 27.02 -12.78
C TRP A 26 3.47 25.81 -12.31
N VAL A 27 4.66 26.05 -11.75
CA VAL A 27 5.53 25.00 -11.19
C VAL A 27 4.82 24.26 -10.06
N ARG A 28 4.20 25.02 -9.14
CA ARG A 28 3.44 24.47 -8.02
C ARG A 28 2.21 23.71 -8.50
N GLY A 29 1.55 24.21 -9.55
CA GLY A 29 0.46 23.51 -10.22
C GLY A 29 0.88 22.18 -10.82
N ALA A 30 1.95 22.16 -11.62
CA ALA A 30 2.48 20.93 -12.20
C ALA A 30 2.85 19.90 -11.13
N PHE A 31 3.44 20.34 -10.02
CA PHE A 31 3.80 19.48 -8.91
C PHE A 31 2.58 18.87 -8.20
N ILE A 32 1.53 19.68 -7.94
CA ILE A 32 0.27 19.18 -7.36
C ILE A 32 -0.42 18.17 -8.29
N VAL A 33 -0.46 18.46 -9.59
CA VAL A 33 -1.05 17.55 -10.59
C VAL A 33 -0.27 16.24 -10.64
N THR A 34 1.07 16.31 -10.64
CA THR A 34 1.93 15.12 -10.63
C THR A 34 1.70 14.29 -9.37
N SER A 35 1.64 14.92 -8.19
CA SER A 35 1.31 14.25 -6.93
C SER A 35 -0.06 13.57 -7.01
N LEU A 36 -1.08 14.24 -7.55
CA LEU A 36 -2.42 13.67 -7.73
C LEU A 36 -2.43 12.43 -8.62
N ILE A 37 -1.66 12.44 -9.72
CA ILE A 37 -1.53 11.27 -10.61
C ILE A 37 -0.98 10.08 -9.83
N PHE A 38 0.12 10.26 -9.09
CA PHE A 38 0.70 9.18 -8.29
C PHE A 38 -0.24 8.70 -7.17
N ASP A 39 -1.03 9.58 -6.57
CA ASP A 39 -2.02 9.17 -5.57
C ASP A 39 -3.16 8.33 -6.18
N ILE A 40 -3.56 8.64 -7.41
CA ILE A 40 -4.55 7.83 -8.15
C ILE A 40 -3.97 6.45 -8.46
N GLU A 41 -2.73 6.38 -8.95
CA GLU A 41 -2.05 5.10 -9.24
C GLU A 41 -1.87 4.26 -7.97
N LEU A 42 -1.44 4.88 -6.87
CA LEU A 42 -1.31 4.20 -5.57
C LEU A 42 -2.68 3.72 -5.06
N THR A 43 -3.72 4.54 -5.21
CA THR A 43 -5.10 4.16 -4.85
C THR A 43 -5.59 2.98 -5.67
N TYR A 44 -5.32 2.95 -6.97
CA TYR A 44 -5.63 1.81 -7.83
C TYR A 44 -4.90 0.55 -7.35
N SER A 45 -3.62 0.68 -7.01
CA SER A 45 -2.80 -0.40 -6.45
C SER A 45 -3.39 -0.93 -5.13
N ILE A 46 -3.85 -0.05 -4.23
CA ILE A 46 -4.56 -0.42 -3.00
C ILE A 46 -5.78 -1.29 -3.33
N PHE A 47 -6.63 -0.84 -4.26
CA PHE A 47 -7.83 -1.58 -4.65
C PHE A 47 -7.50 -2.95 -5.22
N PHE A 48 -6.48 -3.04 -6.08
CA PHE A 48 -6.08 -4.29 -6.70
C PHE A 48 -5.51 -5.30 -5.70
N VAL A 49 -4.60 -4.87 -4.82
CA VAL A 49 -4.04 -5.71 -3.75
C VAL A 49 -5.15 -6.15 -2.78
N TYR A 50 -6.09 -5.26 -2.46
CA TYR A 50 -7.25 -5.60 -1.62
C TYR A 50 -8.15 -6.65 -2.27
N PHE A 51 -8.39 -6.52 -3.58
CA PHE A 51 -9.14 -7.50 -4.35
C PHE A 51 -8.47 -8.88 -4.33
N LEU A 52 -7.15 -8.94 -4.57
CA LEU A 52 -6.36 -10.18 -4.47
C LEU A 52 -6.42 -10.79 -3.07
N ALA A 53 -6.34 -9.96 -2.03
CA ALA A 53 -6.51 -10.41 -0.66
C ALA A 53 -7.90 -11.05 -0.48
N CYS A 54 -8.97 -10.45 -1.01
CA CYS A 54 -10.32 -10.99 -0.96
C CYS A 54 -10.47 -12.31 -1.72
N LYS A 55 -9.90 -12.42 -2.91
CA LYS A 55 -9.87 -13.66 -3.69
C LYS A 55 -9.14 -14.78 -2.96
N THR A 56 -7.97 -14.49 -2.38
CA THR A 56 -7.19 -15.45 -1.58
C THR A 56 -7.98 -15.96 -0.37
N LYS A 57 -8.67 -15.06 0.36
CA LYS A 57 -9.54 -15.45 1.48
C LYS A 57 -10.70 -16.33 1.04
N ARG A 58 -11.35 -16.00 -0.07
CA ARG A 58 -12.47 -16.80 -0.59
C ARG A 58 -11.99 -18.18 -1.01
N TRP A 59 -10.84 -18.25 -1.68
CA TRP A 59 -10.21 -19.51 -2.06
C TRP A 59 -9.93 -20.39 -0.82
N SER A 60 -9.35 -19.82 0.25
CA SER A 60 -9.10 -20.59 1.47
C SER A 60 -10.38 -21.05 2.18
N GLN A 61 -11.45 -20.26 2.09
CA GLN A 61 -12.75 -20.65 2.64
C GLN A 61 -13.37 -21.82 1.87
N ILE A 62 -13.25 -21.86 0.54
CA ILE A 62 -13.70 -22.99 -0.28
C ILE A 62 -12.94 -24.26 0.14
N LEU A 63 -11.62 -24.14 0.27
CA LEU A 63 -10.78 -25.26 0.70
C LEU A 63 -11.12 -25.77 2.12
N GLN A 64 -11.56 -24.89 3.03
CA GLN A 64 -12.04 -25.27 4.37
C GLN A 64 -13.43 -25.92 4.37
N VAL A 65 -14.32 -25.58 3.44
CA VAL A 65 -15.64 -26.23 3.37
C VAL A 65 -15.47 -27.72 3.01
N ASP A 66 -14.51 -28.03 2.14
CA ASP A 66 -14.18 -29.41 1.79
C ASP A 66 -13.55 -30.21 2.95
N GLU A 67 -12.92 -29.54 3.92
CA GLU A 67 -12.42 -30.17 5.16
C GLU A 67 -13.53 -30.87 5.95
N ARG A 68 -14.74 -30.30 5.94
CA ARG A 68 -15.88 -30.82 6.71
C ARG A 68 -16.56 -32.02 6.06
N ASN A 69 -16.26 -32.31 4.78
CA ASN A 69 -16.79 -33.46 4.07
C ASN A 69 -15.66 -34.17 3.31
N PRO A 70 -14.83 -34.97 3.99
CA PRO A 70 -13.61 -35.53 3.42
C PRO A 70 -13.85 -36.48 2.23
N ASN A 71 -15.07 -36.98 2.08
CA ASN A 71 -15.46 -37.86 0.97
C ASN A 71 -15.53 -37.11 -0.37
N VAL A 72 -15.72 -35.78 -0.37
CA VAL A 72 -15.81 -34.96 -1.59
C VAL A 72 -14.54 -35.04 -2.43
N LEU A 73 -13.38 -35.22 -1.79
CA LEU A 73 -12.08 -35.32 -2.46
C LEU A 73 -11.74 -36.74 -2.94
N GLN A 74 -12.57 -37.74 -2.64
CA GLN A 74 -12.35 -39.13 -3.07
C GLN A 74 -13.09 -39.49 -4.36
N ASP A 75 -14.14 -38.75 -4.72
CA ASP A 75 -14.89 -38.99 -5.96
C ASP A 75 -14.20 -38.37 -7.19
N ASN A 76 -14.47 -38.89 -8.39
CA ASN A 76 -13.95 -38.32 -9.66
C ASN A 76 -14.27 -36.83 -9.82
N ILE A 77 -15.40 -36.37 -9.28
CA ILE A 77 -15.79 -34.96 -9.24
C ILE A 77 -14.79 -34.16 -8.38
N GLY A 78 -14.35 -34.72 -7.26
CA GLY A 78 -13.34 -34.15 -6.37
C GLY A 78 -12.01 -33.89 -7.05
N ILE A 79 -11.55 -34.81 -7.92
CA ILE A 79 -10.29 -34.64 -8.65
C ILE A 79 -10.34 -33.40 -9.57
N THR A 80 -11.43 -33.24 -10.32
CA THR A 80 -11.60 -32.08 -11.21
C THR A 80 -11.71 -30.76 -10.42
N LEU A 81 -12.32 -30.79 -9.24
CA LEU A 81 -12.42 -29.64 -8.36
C LEU A 81 -11.04 -29.25 -7.80
N VAL A 82 -10.24 -30.23 -7.39
CA VAL A 82 -8.88 -30.03 -6.88
C VAL A 82 -7.97 -29.40 -7.91
N GLU A 83 -7.98 -29.91 -9.15
CA GLU A 83 -7.21 -29.34 -10.24
C GLU A 83 -7.63 -27.90 -10.52
N ARG A 84 -8.95 -27.63 -10.54
CA ARG A 84 -9.46 -26.26 -10.71
C ARG A 84 -9.04 -25.34 -9.56
N LEU A 85 -9.09 -25.80 -8.31
CA LEU A 85 -8.63 -25.03 -7.16
C LEU A 85 -7.12 -24.75 -7.21
N PHE A 86 -6.33 -25.72 -7.69
CA PHE A 86 -4.90 -25.53 -7.90
C PHE A 86 -4.64 -24.42 -8.91
N ASN A 87 -5.28 -24.49 -10.08
CA ASN A 87 -5.10 -23.51 -11.15
C ASN A 87 -5.53 -22.11 -10.71
N ILE A 88 -6.63 -21.97 -9.97
CA ILE A 88 -7.05 -20.68 -9.41
C ILE A 88 -6.00 -20.13 -8.42
N TYR A 89 -5.38 -20.99 -7.61
CA TYR A 89 -4.34 -20.56 -6.67
C TYR A 89 -3.06 -20.12 -7.38
N GLU A 90 -2.66 -20.85 -8.42
CA GLU A 90 -1.55 -20.49 -9.32
C GLU A 90 -1.81 -19.14 -9.99
N GLU A 91 -2.99 -18.94 -10.60
CA GLU A 91 -3.39 -17.66 -11.18
C GLU A 91 -3.36 -16.51 -10.15
N ILE A 92 -3.78 -16.75 -8.91
CA ILE A 92 -3.71 -15.74 -7.84
C ILE A 92 -2.25 -15.36 -7.56
N LEU A 93 -1.35 -16.34 -7.42
CA LEU A 93 0.07 -16.08 -7.14
C LEU A 93 0.78 -15.39 -8.30
N ASP A 94 0.51 -15.81 -9.54
CA ASP A 94 1.03 -15.16 -10.73
C ASP A 94 0.54 -13.71 -10.84
N THR A 95 -0.75 -13.47 -10.56
CA THR A 95 -1.30 -12.11 -10.53
C THR A 95 -0.64 -11.26 -9.43
N ILE A 96 -0.35 -11.84 -8.26
CA ILE A 96 0.40 -11.15 -7.20
C ILE A 96 1.81 -10.80 -7.65
N ALA A 97 2.51 -11.70 -8.35
CA ALA A 97 3.85 -11.45 -8.88
C ALA A 97 3.86 -10.30 -9.89
N LEU A 98 2.92 -10.29 -10.84
CA LEU A 98 2.74 -9.20 -11.80
C LEU A 98 2.39 -7.86 -11.10
N THR A 99 1.53 -7.91 -10.09
CA THR A 99 1.20 -6.73 -9.28
C THR A 99 2.42 -6.17 -8.58
N LYS A 100 3.26 -7.05 -8.03
CA LYS A 100 4.48 -6.64 -7.33
C LYS A 100 5.40 -5.86 -8.27
N GLU A 101 5.63 -6.36 -9.47
CA GLU A 101 6.46 -5.67 -10.47
C GLU A 101 5.87 -4.31 -10.87
N ALA A 102 4.56 -4.25 -11.12
CA ALA A 102 3.87 -3.00 -11.48
C ALA A 102 3.93 -1.94 -10.37
N VAL A 103 3.75 -2.36 -9.11
CA VAL A 103 3.59 -1.44 -7.98
C VAL A 103 4.94 -0.98 -7.41
N GLN A 104 6.02 -1.74 -7.59
CA GLN A 104 7.35 -1.43 -7.05
C GLN A 104 7.84 -0.02 -7.42
N PHE A 105 7.78 0.33 -8.70
CA PHE A 105 8.25 1.63 -9.19
C PHE A 105 7.38 2.77 -8.68
N THR A 106 6.06 2.65 -8.81
CA THR A 106 5.10 3.66 -8.37
C THR A 106 5.21 3.91 -6.88
N THR A 107 5.35 2.87 -6.04
CA THR A 107 5.51 3.08 -4.59
C THR A 107 6.85 3.72 -4.25
N LEU A 108 7.96 3.34 -4.92
CA LEU A 108 9.24 4.00 -4.71
C LEU A 108 9.14 5.51 -5.01
N LEU A 109 8.60 5.85 -6.17
CA LEU A 109 8.43 7.24 -6.57
C LEU A 109 7.54 8.00 -5.58
N HIS A 110 6.44 7.39 -5.15
CA HIS A 110 5.55 8.02 -4.18
C HIS A 110 6.26 8.31 -2.85
N ILE A 111 7.02 7.36 -2.31
CA ILE A 111 7.81 7.56 -1.07
C ILE A 111 8.82 8.70 -1.22
N VAL A 112 9.56 8.73 -2.34
CA VAL A 112 10.55 9.79 -2.62
C VAL A 112 9.88 11.15 -2.75
N ILE A 113 8.75 11.23 -3.47
CA ILE A 113 7.98 12.47 -3.63
C ILE A 113 7.46 12.93 -2.27
N VAL A 114 6.86 12.05 -1.47
CA VAL A 114 6.37 12.38 -0.13
C VAL A 114 7.51 12.88 0.75
N PHE A 115 8.68 12.26 0.71
CA PHE A 115 9.83 12.73 1.47
C PHE A 115 10.28 14.13 1.06
N ILE A 116 10.56 14.35 -0.23
CA ILE A 116 11.04 15.64 -0.76
C ILE A 116 10.00 16.74 -0.51
N GLN A 117 8.72 16.47 -0.80
CA GLN A 117 7.63 17.42 -0.63
C GLN A 117 7.41 17.79 0.84
N SER A 118 7.51 16.82 1.75
CA SER A 118 7.42 17.09 3.19
C SER A 118 8.51 18.08 3.63
N LEU A 119 9.77 17.83 3.25
CA LEU A 119 10.88 18.70 3.62
C LEU A 119 10.78 20.08 2.98
N THR A 120 10.41 20.15 1.69
CA THR A 120 10.22 21.41 0.97
C THR A 120 9.12 22.26 1.61
N TYR A 121 8.01 21.66 2.02
CA TYR A 121 6.91 22.38 2.68
C TYR A 121 7.29 22.89 4.08
N ILE A 122 8.06 22.10 4.83
CA ILE A 122 8.58 22.52 6.13
C ILE A 122 9.58 23.67 5.96
N GLU A 123 10.49 23.58 4.99
CA GLU A 123 11.45 24.64 4.68
C GLU A 123 10.74 25.95 4.28
N ILE A 124 9.74 25.88 3.38
CA ILE A 124 8.95 27.06 3.00
C ILE A 124 8.25 27.66 4.22
N LEU A 125 7.68 26.83 5.10
CA LEU A 125 7.03 27.31 6.33
C LEU A 125 8.03 28.02 7.26
N ILE A 126 9.24 27.48 7.42
CA ILE A 126 10.32 28.12 8.17
C ILE A 126 10.69 29.47 7.53
N MET A 127 10.92 29.53 6.22
CA MET A 127 11.25 30.77 5.52
C MET A 127 10.13 31.82 5.65
N MET A 128 8.87 31.39 5.59
CA MET A 128 7.71 32.28 5.76
C MET A 128 7.62 32.83 7.17
N THR A 129 7.85 32.01 8.20
CA THR A 129 7.82 32.46 9.60
C THR A 129 8.95 33.41 9.96
N GLN A 130 10.12 33.30 9.32
CA GLN A 130 11.24 34.23 9.52
C GLN A 130 11.05 35.57 8.79
N ASN A 131 10.25 35.61 7.72
CA ASN A 131 10.03 36.81 6.94
C ASN A 131 8.89 37.67 7.52
N GLN A 132 9.25 38.67 8.32
CA GLN A 132 8.31 39.61 8.97
C GLN A 132 7.40 40.38 8.00
N ARG A 133 7.70 40.39 6.69
CA ARG A 133 6.86 41.06 5.68
C ARG A 133 5.65 40.24 5.25
N ILE A 134 5.63 38.94 5.53
CA ILE A 134 4.53 38.07 5.12
C ILE A 134 3.41 38.15 6.16
N GLU A 135 2.18 38.31 5.69
CA GLU A 135 1.02 38.39 6.58
C GLU A 135 0.82 37.09 7.38
N PRO A 136 0.53 37.17 8.69
CA PRO A 136 0.31 35.99 9.53
C PRO A 136 -0.78 35.04 9.03
N VAL A 137 -1.79 35.59 8.34
CA VAL A 137 -2.88 34.82 7.72
C VAL A 137 -2.34 33.88 6.63
N ALA A 138 -1.39 34.34 5.81
CA ALA A 138 -0.76 33.53 4.77
C ALA A 138 0.06 32.39 5.36
N VAL A 139 0.82 32.66 6.43
CA VAL A 139 1.59 31.65 7.17
C VAL A 139 0.67 30.57 7.75
N THR A 140 -0.41 31.01 8.41
CA THR A 140 -1.40 30.10 9.04
C THR A 140 -2.11 29.24 7.98
N SER A 141 -2.52 29.84 6.86
CA SER A 141 -3.12 29.12 5.74
C SER A 141 -2.16 28.10 5.12
N HIS A 142 -0.89 28.46 4.94
CA HIS A 142 0.13 27.53 4.45
C HIS A 142 0.33 26.37 5.41
N ALA A 143 0.52 26.64 6.71
CA ALA A 143 0.68 25.62 7.75
C ALA A 143 -0.50 24.64 7.77
N PHE A 144 -1.73 25.14 7.70
CA PHE A 144 -2.93 24.31 7.61
C PHE A 144 -2.92 23.42 6.36
N GLY A 145 -2.54 23.98 5.21
CA GLY A 145 -2.39 23.22 3.96
C GLY A 145 -1.32 22.11 4.05
N VAL A 146 -0.19 22.38 4.70
CA VAL A 146 0.85 21.38 4.97
C VAL A 146 0.31 20.27 5.86
N GLY A 147 -0.41 20.61 6.94
CA GLY A 147 -1.03 19.64 7.83
C GLY A 147 -2.03 18.70 7.13
N ILE A 148 -2.91 19.25 6.28
CA ILE A 148 -3.82 18.45 5.46
C ILE A 148 -3.05 17.51 4.53
N TRP A 149 -2.03 18.04 3.84
CA TRP A 149 -1.26 17.26 2.89
C TRP A 149 -0.47 16.12 3.56
N ILE A 150 0.21 16.38 4.68
CA ILE A 150 0.91 15.34 5.45
C ILE A 150 -0.09 14.27 5.92
N SER A 151 -1.24 14.71 6.45
CA SER A 151 -2.28 13.79 6.91
C SER A 151 -2.77 12.87 5.80
N LYS A 152 -3.00 13.41 4.60
CA LYS A 152 -3.33 12.62 3.41
C LYS A 152 -2.23 11.61 3.08
N ALA A 153 -0.97 12.06 2.97
CA ALA A 153 0.14 11.19 2.61
C ALA A 153 0.27 10.00 3.59
N VAL A 154 0.18 10.28 4.88
CA VAL A 154 0.20 9.26 5.95
C VAL A 154 -0.98 8.29 5.80
N LEU A 155 -2.20 8.79 5.59
CA LEU A 155 -3.38 7.93 5.45
C LEU A 155 -3.30 7.01 4.24
N THR A 156 -2.88 7.52 3.07
CA THR A 156 -2.78 6.73 1.85
C THR A 156 -1.70 5.65 1.98
N GLU A 157 -0.50 6.01 2.43
CA GLU A 157 0.62 5.08 2.59
C GLU A 157 0.32 4.01 3.65
N THR A 158 -0.26 4.42 4.78
CA THR A 158 -0.68 3.48 5.84
C THR A 158 -1.76 2.53 5.33
N THR A 159 -2.74 3.01 4.57
CA THR A 159 -3.79 2.16 3.99
C THR A 159 -3.18 1.13 3.05
N PHE A 160 -2.26 1.55 2.17
CA PHE A 160 -1.56 0.65 1.26
C PHE A 160 -0.78 -0.43 2.02
N CYS A 161 0.02 -0.04 3.02
CA CYS A 161 0.77 -0.96 3.86
C CYS A 161 -0.14 -1.96 4.61
N ILE A 162 -1.28 -1.51 5.14
CA ILE A 162 -2.27 -2.36 5.80
C ILE A 162 -2.85 -3.39 4.81
N VAL A 163 -3.19 -2.97 3.60
CA VAL A 163 -3.73 -3.87 2.58
C VAL A 163 -2.70 -4.91 2.13
N CYS A 164 -1.43 -4.52 1.95
CA CYS A 164 -0.33 -5.45 1.69
C CYS A 164 -0.17 -6.46 2.84
N GLU A 165 -0.13 -6.00 4.09
CA GLU A 165 -0.04 -6.88 5.27
C GLU A 165 -1.23 -7.83 5.37
N MET A 166 -2.44 -7.35 5.03
CA MET A 166 -3.64 -8.18 4.96
C MET A 166 -3.51 -9.29 3.90
N LEU A 167 -2.99 -8.97 2.71
CA LEU A 167 -2.71 -9.97 1.68
C LEU A 167 -1.72 -11.01 2.21
N TYR A 168 -0.61 -10.59 2.80
CA TYR A 168 0.42 -11.51 3.32
C TYR A 168 -0.13 -12.45 4.37
N ARG A 169 -0.89 -11.94 5.34
CA ARG A 169 -1.54 -12.76 6.38
C ARG A 169 -2.48 -13.80 5.78
N ARG A 170 -3.22 -13.43 4.72
CA ARG A 170 -4.14 -14.37 4.05
C ARG A 170 -3.38 -15.47 3.32
N ILE A 171 -2.31 -15.14 2.59
CA ILE A 171 -1.50 -16.14 1.91
C ILE A 171 -0.82 -17.06 2.93
N VAL A 172 -0.24 -16.53 4.00
CA VAL A 172 0.34 -17.36 5.09
C VAL A 172 -0.73 -18.25 5.73
N SER A 173 -1.94 -17.73 5.97
CA SER A 173 -3.06 -18.53 6.48
C SER A 173 -3.44 -19.66 5.52
N THR A 174 -3.45 -19.41 4.20
CA THR A 174 -3.69 -20.46 3.20
C THR A 174 -2.62 -21.56 3.24
N GLN A 175 -1.37 -21.19 3.49
CA GLN A 175 -0.27 -22.14 3.63
C GLN A 175 -0.41 -22.98 4.90
N ILE A 176 -0.76 -22.36 6.03
CA ILE A 176 -1.02 -23.08 7.29
C ILE A 176 -2.18 -24.06 7.10
N LEU A 177 -3.27 -23.62 6.49
CA LEU A 177 -4.41 -24.48 6.16
C LEU A 177 -3.99 -25.68 5.31
N ALA A 178 -3.19 -25.45 4.25
CA ALA A 178 -2.71 -26.54 3.41
C ALA A 178 -1.83 -27.54 4.18
N VAL A 179 -1.05 -27.10 5.18
CA VAL A 179 -0.31 -27.99 6.10
C VAL A 179 -1.26 -28.82 6.96
N THR A 180 -2.26 -28.19 7.58
CA THR A 180 -3.24 -28.86 8.44
C THR A 180 -4.01 -29.93 7.66
N LEU A 181 -4.58 -29.57 6.50
CA LEU A 181 -5.34 -30.48 5.67
C LEU A 181 -4.49 -31.66 5.17
N LYS A 182 -3.21 -31.44 4.89
CA LYS A 182 -2.31 -32.50 4.40
C LYS A 182 -2.07 -33.59 5.44
N ASN A 183 -2.14 -33.23 6.73
CA ASN A 183 -2.02 -34.17 7.84
C ASN A 183 -3.37 -34.85 8.13
N TYR A 184 -4.48 -34.18 7.84
CA TYR A 184 -5.83 -34.70 8.02
C TYR A 184 -6.21 -35.75 6.96
N TYR A 185 -5.95 -35.48 5.67
CA TYR A 185 -6.30 -36.40 4.60
C TYR A 185 -5.34 -37.59 4.49
N SER A 186 -5.89 -38.80 4.43
CA SER A 186 -5.15 -40.04 4.16
C SER A 186 -4.95 -40.31 2.66
N CYS A 187 -5.83 -39.78 1.80
CA CYS A 187 -5.80 -39.97 0.35
C CYS A 187 -4.50 -39.41 -0.28
N ARG A 188 -3.86 -40.22 -1.13
CA ARG A 188 -2.59 -39.87 -1.78
C ARG A 188 -2.70 -38.62 -2.65
N ASP A 189 -3.78 -38.49 -3.41
CA ASP A 189 -3.94 -37.40 -4.38
C ASP A 189 -4.22 -36.05 -3.69
N ALA A 190 -5.09 -36.04 -2.67
CA ALA A 190 -5.31 -34.86 -1.83
C ALA A 190 -4.00 -34.39 -1.16
N ARG A 191 -3.21 -35.31 -0.60
CA ARG A 191 -1.90 -34.98 -0.01
C ARG A 191 -0.91 -34.44 -1.05
N ARG A 192 -0.92 -34.98 -2.27
CA ARG A 192 -0.08 -34.52 -3.39
C ARG A 192 -0.46 -33.09 -3.79
N PHE A 193 -1.75 -32.80 -3.95
CA PHE A 193 -2.27 -31.46 -4.23
C PHE A 193 -1.84 -30.44 -3.18
N LEU A 194 -2.06 -30.74 -1.90
CA LEU A 194 -1.69 -29.82 -0.81
C LEU A 194 -0.17 -29.63 -0.71
N LYS A 195 0.62 -30.66 -1.02
CA LYS A 195 2.08 -30.54 -1.15
C LYS A 195 2.48 -29.64 -2.32
N ASN A 196 1.76 -29.69 -3.44
CA ASN A 196 2.00 -28.82 -4.59
C ASN A 196 1.69 -27.36 -4.24
N ILE A 197 0.57 -27.08 -3.54
CA ILE A 197 0.26 -25.72 -3.03
C ILE A 197 1.40 -25.20 -2.16
N GLN A 198 1.88 -26.01 -1.20
CA GLN A 198 3.01 -25.62 -0.34
C GLN A 198 4.28 -25.32 -1.13
N ARG A 199 4.56 -26.11 -2.17
CA ARG A 199 5.72 -25.90 -3.03
C ARG A 199 5.56 -24.61 -3.84
N LEU A 200 4.40 -24.39 -4.42
CA LEU A 200 4.10 -23.22 -5.24
C LEU A 200 4.24 -21.94 -4.43
N TYR A 201 3.64 -21.90 -3.23
CA TYR A 201 3.82 -20.80 -2.28
C TYR A 201 5.31 -20.51 -2.01
N LYS A 202 6.12 -21.53 -1.68
CA LYS A 202 7.54 -21.33 -1.37
C LYS A 202 8.36 -20.79 -2.54
N VAL A 203 7.97 -21.11 -3.77
CA VAL A 203 8.71 -20.73 -4.98
C VAL A 203 8.26 -19.36 -5.49
N GLN A 204 6.97 -19.09 -5.49
CA GLN A 204 6.41 -17.89 -6.13
C GLN A 204 6.14 -16.75 -5.15
N PHE A 205 5.79 -17.04 -3.89
CA PHE A 205 5.42 -15.99 -2.96
C PHE A 205 6.64 -15.40 -2.26
N GLU A 206 6.83 -14.10 -2.46
CA GLU A 206 7.70 -13.26 -1.67
C GLU A 206 6.95 -11.99 -1.29
N LYS A 207 7.14 -11.49 -0.06
CA LYS A 207 6.61 -10.18 0.34
C LYS A 207 7.07 -9.11 -0.66
N LEU A 208 6.24 -8.08 -0.85
CA LEU A 208 6.55 -7.01 -1.77
C LEU A 208 7.73 -6.21 -1.20
N LYS A 209 8.84 -6.21 -1.94
CA LYS A 209 10.05 -5.45 -1.63
C LYS A 209 10.26 -4.44 -2.74
N ILE A 210 10.52 -3.19 -2.37
CA ILE A 210 10.84 -2.11 -3.30
C ILE A 210 12.31 -2.25 -3.69
N TYR A 211 12.58 -2.78 -4.89
CA TYR A 211 13.93 -3.00 -5.44
C TYR A 211 14.91 -3.68 -4.48
N GLY A 212 14.42 -4.53 -3.57
CA GLY A 212 15.23 -5.19 -2.53
C GLY A 212 15.67 -4.31 -1.37
N ILE A 213 15.36 -3.01 -1.37
CA ILE A 213 15.79 -2.04 -0.35
C ILE A 213 14.86 -2.07 0.85
N PHE A 214 13.54 -1.95 0.62
CA PHE A 214 12.54 -1.88 1.67
C PHE A 214 11.46 -2.94 1.47
N THR A 215 11.11 -3.66 2.53
CA THR A 215 9.90 -4.48 2.52
C THR A 215 8.70 -3.58 2.79
N ILE A 216 7.65 -3.66 1.96
CA ILE A 216 6.40 -2.97 2.23
C ILE A 216 5.67 -3.72 3.31
N ASP A 217 5.63 -3.14 4.50
CA ASP A 217 4.95 -3.68 5.67
C ASP A 217 4.31 -2.54 6.47
N ALA A 218 3.55 -2.88 7.50
CA ALA A 218 2.87 -1.90 8.34
C ALA A 218 3.83 -0.91 9.06
N ALA A 219 5.14 -1.17 9.09
CA ALA A 219 6.14 -0.30 9.70
C ALA A 219 6.80 0.66 8.72
N LEU A 220 6.54 0.56 7.40
CA LEU A 220 7.08 1.47 6.39
C LEU A 220 6.67 2.93 6.62
N PRO A 221 5.40 3.27 6.93
CA PRO A 221 5.00 4.66 7.18
C PRO A 221 5.71 5.25 8.41
N LEU A 222 5.93 4.44 9.45
CA LEU A 222 6.66 4.85 10.65
C LEU A 222 8.13 5.15 10.35
N ARG A 223 8.78 4.32 9.51
CA ARG A 223 10.16 4.53 9.08
C ARG A 223 10.30 5.80 8.25
N LEU A 224 9.37 6.05 7.33
CA LEU A 224 9.34 7.27 6.54
C LEU A 224 9.09 8.51 7.43
N GLY A 225 8.14 8.43 8.36
CA GLY A 225 7.85 9.51 9.30
C GLY A 225 9.04 9.85 10.19
N ARG A 226 9.78 8.85 10.68
CA ARG A 226 11.04 9.05 11.41
C ARG A 226 12.07 9.79 10.56
N LEU A 227 12.26 9.37 9.32
CA LEU A 227 13.19 10.02 8.39
C LEU A 227 12.82 11.50 8.17
N ILE A 228 11.54 11.78 7.91
CA ILE A 228 11.04 13.16 7.75
C ILE A 228 11.30 13.98 9.02
N ALA A 229 11.01 13.42 10.21
CA ALA A 229 11.23 14.10 11.48
C ALA A 229 12.72 14.40 11.74
N ASP A 230 13.61 13.44 11.50
CA ASP A 230 15.06 13.60 11.67
C ASP A 230 15.59 14.74 10.79
N TYR A 231 15.19 14.79 9.52
CA TYR A 231 15.58 15.88 8.60
C TYR A 231 14.89 17.21 8.93
N THR A 232 13.66 17.17 9.45
CA THR A 232 12.97 18.38 9.96
C THR A 232 13.74 19.01 11.11
N VAL A 233 14.25 18.21 12.05
CA VAL A 233 15.08 18.71 13.16
C VAL A 233 16.34 19.38 12.63
N ILE A 234 17.00 18.78 11.63
CA ILE A 234 18.19 19.36 10.99
C ILE A 234 17.85 20.71 10.33
N LEU A 235 16.77 20.81 9.57
CA LEU A 235 16.31 22.07 8.96
C LEU A 235 16.06 23.15 10.03
N LEU A 236 15.40 22.79 11.13
CA LEU A 236 15.16 23.69 12.25
C LEU A 236 16.47 24.16 12.90
N GLN A 237 17.43 23.26 13.13
CA GLN A 237 18.74 23.62 13.66
C GLN A 237 19.46 24.65 12.77
N PHE A 238 19.48 24.43 11.45
CA PHE A 238 20.06 25.39 10.51
C PHE A 238 19.32 26.72 10.52
N ALA A 239 18.00 26.71 10.66
CA ALA A 239 17.20 27.92 10.71
C ALA A 239 17.45 28.76 11.98
N PHE A 240 17.66 28.12 13.13
CA PHE A 240 17.88 28.81 14.41
C PHE A 240 19.36 29.16 14.67
N LEU A 241 20.32 28.41 14.14
CA LEU A 241 21.75 28.71 14.28
C LEU A 241 22.23 29.84 13.36
N ARG A 242 21.46 30.18 12.32
CA ARG A 242 21.80 31.21 11.34
C ARG A 242 21.42 32.63 11.79
N ASN A 243 20.56 32.76 12.79
CA ASN A 243 20.17 34.03 13.41
C ASN A 243 20.98 34.27 14.69
#